data_AF-A0A2S7WAC6-F1
#
_entry.id   AF-A0A2S7WAC6-F1
#
_cell.length_a   1.000
_cell.length_b   1.000
_cell.length_c   1.000
_cell.angle_alpha   90.00
_cell.angle_beta   90.00
_cell.angle_gamma   90.00
#
_symmetry.space_group_name_H-M   'P 1'
#
loop_
_entity.id
_entity.type
_entity.pdbx_description
1 polymer ?
#
loop_
_entity_poly.entity_id
_entity_poly.type
_entity_poly.pdbx_seq_one_letter_code
_entity_poly.pdbx_strand_id
1 'polypeptide(L)'
;MRKRTFLITLLMINSITFSQTKKFKDIAEVQAFTKKTANDFLNMNFEVAFNDIKPYWALSEIEVDSIRIKTESYKDYFISNFGKSVDVIKVKETNLKNVLYKEVYAIRFENFILRMRISFYQNNIGWAVKGFEWDDDIYAELD
;
A
#
# COMPACT_ATOMS: atom_id res chain seq x y z
N MET A 1 48.98 30.82 34.25
CA MET A 1 48.51 30.93 32.85
C MET A 1 47.11 30.31 32.74
N ARG A 2 46.10 31.12 32.39
CA ARG A 2 44.74 30.70 31.98
C ARG A 2 44.86 29.78 30.75
N LYS A 3 44.04 28.74 30.58
CA LYS A 3 42.67 28.76 30.00
C LYS A 3 42.08 27.34 30.22
N ARG A 4 40.98 27.20 30.96
CA ARG A 4 39.58 27.14 30.50
C ARG A 4 39.25 25.87 29.66
N THR A 5 38.57 24.94 30.35
CA THR A 5 37.47 24.06 29.91
C THR A 5 37.08 24.07 28.43
N PHE A 6 37.00 22.89 27.80
CA PHE A 6 36.17 22.56 26.62
C PHE A 6 36.15 21.02 26.48
N LEU A 7 35.08 20.29 26.16
CA LEU A 7 33.62 20.39 26.28
C LEU A 7 33.14 19.00 25.81
N ILE A 8 32.19 18.38 26.52
CA ILE A 8 31.48 17.19 26.05
C ILE A 8 30.65 17.57 24.82
N THR A 9 30.84 16.92 23.66
CA THR A 9 29.89 16.87 22.51
C THR A 9 30.49 15.96 21.43
N LEU A 10 29.79 15.11 20.67
CA LEU A 10 28.36 14.94 20.43
C LEU A 10 28.18 13.52 19.85
N LEU A 11 27.50 12.66 20.62
CA LEU A 11 26.76 11.51 20.08
C LEU A 11 25.62 12.11 19.25
N MET A 12 25.52 11.81 17.95
CA MET A 12 24.33 11.89 17.09
C MET A 12 24.75 11.80 15.63
N ILE A 13 24.79 10.58 15.08
CA ILE A 13 24.34 10.37 13.71
C ILE A 13 23.47 9.11 13.72
N ASN A 14 22.22 9.30 14.15
CA ASN A 14 21.14 8.38 13.81
C ASN A 14 20.87 8.52 12.30
N SER A 15 21.66 7.84 11.47
CA SER A 15 21.27 7.62 10.07
C SER A 15 20.32 6.43 10.02
N ILE A 16 19.13 6.55 10.58
CA ILE A 16 18.01 5.71 10.16
C ILE A 16 17.35 6.43 8.97
N THR A 17 18.12 6.60 7.89
CA THR A 17 17.51 6.86 6.58
C THR A 17 16.90 5.54 6.13
N PHE A 18 15.69 5.25 6.61
CA PHE A 18 14.85 4.21 6.02
C PHE A 18 14.32 4.74 4.68
N SER A 19 15.23 4.80 3.69
CA SER A 19 14.83 4.98 2.31
C SER A 19 14.16 3.67 1.90
N GLN A 20 12.84 3.68 1.76
CA GLN A 20 12.07 2.57 1.20
C GLN A 20 12.57 2.27 -0.21
N THR A 21 13.39 1.23 -0.26
CA THR A 21 14.41 1.02 -1.29
C THR A 21 13.92 0.11 -2.39
N LYS A 22 12.85 -0.66 -2.15
CA LYS A 22 12.32 -1.55 -3.17
C LYS A 22 11.47 -0.77 -4.17
N LYS A 23 11.60 -1.18 -5.42
CA LYS A 23 10.87 -0.65 -6.58
C LYS A 23 10.56 -1.82 -7.47
N PHE A 24 9.39 -1.81 -8.11
CA PHE A 24 9.10 -2.78 -9.15
C PHE A 24 9.81 -2.37 -10.43
N LYS A 25 10.34 -3.33 -11.17
CA LYS A 25 11.13 -3.07 -12.38
C LYS A 25 10.25 -2.62 -13.54
N ASP A 26 9.06 -3.19 -13.64
CA ASP A 26 8.14 -2.99 -14.74
C ASP A 26 6.67 -3.15 -14.30
N ILE A 27 5.77 -2.89 -15.24
CA ILE A 27 4.32 -2.97 -15.01
C ILE A 27 3.87 -4.42 -14.81
N ALA A 28 4.58 -5.42 -15.34
CA ALA A 28 4.21 -6.82 -15.15
C ALA A 28 4.45 -7.26 -13.70
N GLU A 29 5.57 -6.84 -13.09
CA GLU A 29 5.81 -7.02 -11.66
C GLU A 29 4.74 -6.30 -10.82
N VAL A 30 4.35 -5.07 -11.20
CA VAL A 30 3.27 -4.33 -10.52
C VAL A 30 1.94 -5.08 -10.62
N GLN A 31 1.56 -5.56 -11.81
CA GLN A 31 0.32 -6.32 -12.06
C GLN A 31 0.26 -7.63 -11.25
N ALA A 32 1.38 -8.34 -11.16
CA ALA A 32 1.46 -9.55 -10.36
C ALA A 32 1.29 -9.23 -8.86
N PHE A 33 1.94 -8.16 -8.41
CA PHE A 33 1.89 -7.68 -7.04
C PHE A 33 0.47 -7.26 -6.63
N THR A 34 -0.16 -6.36 -7.40
CA THR A 34 -1.52 -5.86 -7.12
C THR A 34 -2.56 -6.98 -7.12
N LYS A 35 -2.44 -7.93 -8.06
CA LYS A 35 -3.30 -9.12 -8.09
C LYS A 35 -3.13 -9.96 -6.81
N LYS A 36 -1.90 -10.16 -6.34
CA LYS A 36 -1.64 -10.85 -5.07
C LYS A 36 -2.28 -10.08 -3.91
N THR A 37 -2.04 -8.78 -3.81
CA THR A 37 -2.61 -7.92 -2.75
C THR A 37 -4.14 -7.97 -2.74
N ALA A 38 -4.79 -7.95 -3.90
CA ALA A 38 -6.24 -8.05 -4.01
C ALA A 38 -6.75 -9.39 -3.46
N ASN A 39 -6.06 -10.50 -3.74
CA ASN A 39 -6.39 -11.80 -3.18
C ASN A 39 -6.14 -11.87 -1.67
N ASP A 40 -5.07 -11.25 -1.17
CA ASP A 40 -4.85 -11.15 0.28
C ASP A 40 -5.97 -10.36 0.95
N PHE A 41 -6.47 -9.30 0.33
CA PHE A 41 -7.62 -8.54 0.80
C PHE A 41 -8.93 -9.34 0.77
N LEU A 42 -9.19 -10.10 -0.30
CA LEU A 42 -10.34 -11.01 -0.39
C LEU A 42 -10.37 -12.01 0.77
N ASN A 43 -9.19 -12.51 1.15
CA ASN A 43 -9.02 -13.46 2.25
C ASN A 43 -8.88 -12.79 3.63
N MET A 44 -9.02 -11.46 3.70
CA MET A 44 -8.85 -10.66 4.93
C MET A 44 -7.48 -10.86 5.60
N ASN A 45 -6.46 -11.15 4.80
CA ASN A 45 -5.06 -11.25 5.19
C ASN A 45 -4.39 -9.86 5.12
N PHE A 46 -4.98 -8.87 5.78
CA PHE A 46 -4.54 -7.48 5.71
C PHE A 46 -3.10 -7.31 6.18
N GLU A 47 -2.71 -8.00 7.25
CA GLU A 47 -1.33 -7.96 7.74
C GLU A 47 -0.32 -8.36 6.66
N VAL A 48 -0.59 -9.47 5.95
CA VAL A 48 0.25 -9.95 4.85
C VAL A 48 0.29 -8.92 3.72
N ALA A 49 -0.87 -8.41 3.30
CA ALA A 49 -0.97 -7.40 2.25
C ALA A 49 -0.15 -6.14 2.57
N PHE A 50 -0.31 -5.58 3.77
CA PHE A 50 0.39 -4.36 4.16
C PHE A 50 1.89 -4.58 4.39
N ASN A 51 2.31 -5.72 4.93
CA ASN A 51 3.72 -6.08 5.05
C ASN A 51 4.39 -6.22 3.68
N ASP A 52 3.67 -6.69 2.67
CA ASP A 52 4.17 -6.79 1.30
C ASP A 52 4.21 -5.43 0.58
N ILE A 53 3.25 -4.53 0.85
CA ILE A 53 3.21 -3.17 0.29
C ILE A 53 4.32 -2.28 0.88
N LYS A 54 4.52 -2.35 2.20
CA LYS A 54 5.38 -1.44 2.97
C LYS A 54 6.78 -1.18 2.36
N PRO A 55 7.54 -2.18 1.85
CA PRO A 55 8.87 -1.95 1.27
C PRO A 55 8.89 -1.12 -0.01
N TYR A 56 7.76 -1.08 -0.74
CA TYR A 56 7.56 -0.31 -1.96
C TYR A 56 6.85 1.02 -1.68
N TRP A 57 6.51 1.26 -0.41
CA TRP A 57 5.93 2.46 0.18
C TRP A 57 6.70 3.71 -0.31
N ALA A 58 6.18 4.92 -0.17
CA ALA A 58 7.00 6.10 0.08
C ALA A 58 6.64 6.74 1.43
N LEU A 59 5.53 6.31 2.03
CA LEU A 59 5.10 6.65 3.38
C LEU A 59 5.92 5.87 4.39
N SER A 60 6.28 6.49 5.51
CA SER A 60 7.02 5.84 6.60
C SER A 60 6.35 4.55 7.07
N GLU A 61 7.12 3.62 7.62
CA GLU A 61 6.55 2.35 8.10
C GLU A 61 5.43 2.54 9.12
N ILE A 62 5.55 3.56 9.99
CA ILE A 62 4.56 3.94 10.99
C ILE A 62 3.25 4.39 10.34
N GLU A 63 3.32 5.17 9.26
CA GLU A 63 2.13 5.60 8.51
C GLU A 63 1.46 4.41 7.84
N VAL A 64 2.23 3.51 7.21
CA VAL A 64 1.69 2.29 6.59
C VAL A 64 1.04 1.39 7.65
N ASP A 65 1.67 1.22 8.81
CA ASP A 65 1.10 0.44 9.92
C ASP A 65 -0.17 1.05 10.49
N SER A 66 -0.26 2.38 10.54
CA SER A 66 -1.48 3.07 10.97
C SER A 66 -2.66 2.77 10.03
N ILE A 67 -2.41 2.73 8.72
CA ILE A 67 -3.42 2.35 7.72
C ILE A 67 -3.79 0.87 7.85
N ARG A 68 -2.81 -0.01 8.08
CA ARG A 68 -3.02 -1.45 8.33
C ARG A 68 -3.92 -1.68 9.54
N ILE A 69 -3.58 -1.11 10.69
CA ILE A 69 -4.34 -1.25 11.95
C ILE A 69 -5.78 -0.75 11.76
N LYS A 70 -5.94 0.41 11.10
CA LYS A 70 -7.28 0.92 10.78
C LYS A 70 -8.05 -0.07 9.91
N THR A 71 -7.45 -0.60 8.86
CA THR A 71 -8.09 -1.59 7.98
C THR A 71 -8.47 -2.86 8.74
N GLU A 72 -7.57 -3.38 9.59
CA GLU A 72 -7.82 -4.56 10.42
C GLU A 72 -8.99 -4.36 11.38
N SER A 73 -9.21 -3.15 11.89
CA SER A 73 -10.35 -2.85 12.75
C SER A 73 -11.72 -3.02 12.06
N TYR A 74 -11.77 -3.02 10.72
CA TYR A 74 -12.98 -3.29 9.94
C TYR A 74 -13.19 -4.78 9.65
N LYS A 75 -12.27 -5.67 10.04
CA LYS A 75 -12.36 -7.11 9.72
C LYS A 75 -13.65 -7.74 10.23
N ASP A 76 -13.99 -7.51 11.50
CA ASP A 76 -15.22 -8.06 12.08
C ASP A 76 -16.47 -7.49 11.41
N TYR A 77 -16.43 -6.21 11.01
CA TYR A 77 -17.50 -5.58 10.24
C TYR A 77 -17.67 -6.26 8.86
N PHE A 78 -16.57 -6.55 8.15
CA PHE A 78 -16.64 -7.25 6.87
C PHE A 78 -17.20 -8.67 7.03
N ILE A 79 -16.71 -9.44 8.01
CA ILE A 79 -17.17 -10.81 8.25
C ILE A 79 -18.67 -10.84 8.58
N SER A 80 -19.13 -9.92 9.42
CA SER A 80 -20.53 -9.90 9.87
C SER A 80 -21.51 -9.39 8.82
N ASN A 81 -21.10 -8.45 7.95
CA ASN A 81 -22.03 -7.77 7.02
C ASN A 81 -21.89 -8.23 5.56
N PHE A 82 -20.69 -8.57 5.11
CA PHE A 82 -20.44 -8.80 3.68
C PHE A 82 -20.65 -10.27 3.28
N GLY A 83 -20.63 -11.20 4.23
CA GLY A 83 -20.73 -12.63 3.97
C GLY A 83 -19.41 -13.23 3.49
N LYS A 84 -19.47 -14.42 2.86
CA LYS A 84 -18.26 -15.11 2.39
C LYS A 84 -17.62 -14.39 1.22
N SER A 85 -16.30 -14.53 1.10
CA SER A 85 -15.55 -14.11 -0.08
C SER A 85 -15.97 -14.91 -1.31
N VAL A 86 -16.09 -14.23 -2.46
CA VAL A 86 -16.48 -14.82 -3.74
C VAL A 86 -15.29 -14.82 -4.69
N ASP A 87 -14.87 -13.64 -5.16
CA ASP A 87 -13.76 -13.49 -6.10
C ASP A 87 -13.18 -12.06 -6.12
N VAL A 88 -12.12 -11.90 -6.91
CA VAL A 88 -11.49 -10.62 -7.23
C VAL A 88 -11.57 -10.40 -8.73
N ILE A 89 -12.08 -9.25 -9.16
CA ILE A 89 -12.17 -8.85 -10.56
C ILE A 89 -11.36 -7.57 -10.76
N LYS A 90 -10.43 -7.57 -11.72
CA LYS A 90 -9.77 -6.34 -12.16
C LYS A 90 -10.74 -5.53 -13.00
N VAL A 91 -11.08 -4.32 -12.54
CA VAL A 91 -12.10 -3.46 -13.15
C VAL A 91 -11.46 -2.50 -14.14
N LYS A 92 -10.36 -1.85 -13.73
CA LYS A 92 -9.72 -0.80 -14.53
C LYS A 92 -8.22 -0.82 -14.31
N GLU A 93 -7.49 -0.54 -15.37
CA GLU A 93 -6.10 -0.11 -15.30
C GLU A 93 -5.95 1.25 -15.95
N THR A 94 -5.00 2.04 -15.45
CA THR A 94 -4.66 3.32 -16.04
C THR A 94 -3.16 3.44 -16.09
N ASN A 95 -2.59 3.62 -17.29
CA ASN A 95 -1.18 3.92 -17.49
C ASN A 95 -1.05 5.29 -18.15
N LEU A 96 -0.50 6.27 -17.41
CA LEU A 96 -0.22 7.59 -17.94
C LEU A 96 1.26 7.69 -18.31
N LYS A 97 1.58 7.41 -19.58
CA LYS A 97 2.90 7.65 -20.20
C LYS A 97 4.09 7.18 -19.36
N ASN A 98 3.97 6.05 -18.65
CA ASN A 98 5.00 5.53 -17.75
C ASN A 98 5.40 6.50 -16.62
N VAL A 99 4.48 7.35 -16.15
CA VAL A 99 4.64 8.23 -14.98
C VAL A 99 3.77 7.74 -13.84
N LEU A 100 2.51 7.44 -14.13
CA LEU A 100 1.55 6.92 -13.17
C LEU A 100 0.94 5.63 -13.69
N TYR A 101 0.77 4.69 -12.78
CA TYR A 101 0.04 3.47 -13.03
C TYR A 101 -0.97 3.26 -11.90
N LYS A 102 -2.20 2.87 -12.22
CA LYS A 102 -3.25 2.59 -11.24
C LYS A 102 -3.96 1.31 -11.65
N GLU A 103 -4.25 0.46 -10.66
CA GLU A 103 -5.18 -0.64 -10.83
C GLU A 103 -6.32 -0.56 -9.84
N VAL A 104 -7.48 -0.96 -10.32
CA VAL A 104 -8.74 -0.97 -9.58
C VAL A 104 -9.29 -2.38 -9.62
N TYR A 105 -9.66 -2.89 -8.45
CA TYR A 105 -10.24 -4.21 -8.27
C TYR A 105 -11.60 -4.10 -7.58
N ALA A 106 -12.55 -4.90 -8.03
CA ALA A 106 -13.75 -5.24 -7.30
C ALA A 106 -13.49 -6.52 -6.51
N ILE A 107 -13.57 -6.44 -5.19
CA ILE A 107 -13.44 -7.56 -4.27
C ILE A 107 -14.86 -7.94 -3.84
N ARG A 108 -15.32 -9.08 -4.34
CA ARG A 108 -16.71 -9.49 -4.18
C ARG A 108 -16.87 -10.43 -3.01
N PHE A 109 -17.85 -10.12 -2.20
CA PHE A 109 -18.42 -10.98 -1.16
C PHE A 109 -19.86 -11.32 -1.55
N GLU A 110 -20.51 -12.20 -0.79
CA GLU A 110 -21.90 -12.60 -1.05
C GLU A 110 -22.88 -11.42 -1.05
N ASN A 111 -22.70 -10.46 -0.14
CA ASN A 111 -23.64 -9.35 0.08
C ASN A 111 -23.05 -7.96 -0.22
N PHE A 112 -21.79 -7.88 -0.63
CA PHE A 112 -21.10 -6.60 -0.79
C PHE A 112 -19.96 -6.65 -1.80
N ILE A 113 -19.61 -5.49 -2.36
CA ILE A 113 -18.45 -5.32 -3.23
C ILE A 113 -17.59 -4.18 -2.68
N LEU A 114 -16.33 -4.48 -2.37
CA LEU A 114 -15.34 -3.46 -2.07
C LEU A 114 -14.57 -3.08 -3.34
N ARG A 115 -14.39 -1.78 -3.55
CA ARG A 115 -13.43 -1.25 -4.50
C ARG A 115 -12.08 -1.13 -3.82
N MET A 116 -11.04 -1.77 -4.36
CA MET A 116 -9.66 -1.60 -3.93
C MET A 116 -8.87 -0.90 -5.04
N ARG A 117 -8.11 0.13 -4.70
CA ARG A 117 -7.25 0.87 -5.63
C ARG A 117 -5.82 0.87 -5.13
N ILE A 118 -4.89 0.59 -6.05
CA ILE A 118 -3.46 0.76 -5.79
C ILE A 118 -2.88 1.60 -6.92
N SER A 119 -2.18 2.66 -6.54
CA SER A 119 -1.53 3.58 -7.47
C SER A 119 -0.03 3.59 -7.27
N PHE A 120 0.68 3.77 -8.37
CA PHE A 120 2.12 3.72 -8.47
C PHE A 120 2.63 4.93 -9.22
N TYR A 121 3.84 5.35 -8.84
CA TYR A 121 4.58 6.41 -9.51
C TYR A 121 5.90 5.84 -10.01
N GLN A 122 6.20 6.07 -11.29
CA GLN A 122 7.48 5.70 -11.88
C GLN A 122 8.49 6.82 -11.60
N ASN A 123 9.59 6.46 -10.96
CA ASN A 123 10.74 7.34 -10.82
C ASN A 123 11.94 6.77 -11.60
N ASN A 124 13.11 7.40 -11.46
CA ASN A 124 14.32 7.01 -12.20
C ASN A 124 14.87 5.61 -11.85
N ILE A 125 14.38 4.97 -10.79
CA ILE A 125 14.84 3.66 -10.30
C ILE A 125 13.75 2.57 -10.39
N GLY A 126 12.51 2.92 -10.72
CA GLY A 126 11.39 1.99 -10.91
C GLY A 126 10.08 2.45 -10.28
N TRP A 127 9.11 1.54 -10.22
CA TRP A 127 7.76 1.87 -9.75
C TRP A 127 7.70 1.77 -8.23
N ALA A 128 7.25 2.84 -7.59
CA ALA A 128 6.94 2.88 -6.16
C ALA A 128 5.43 2.93 -5.96
N VAL A 129 4.94 2.34 -4.87
CA VAL A 129 3.55 2.57 -4.44
C VAL A 129 3.44 4.03 -4.07
N LYS A 130 2.45 4.70 -4.64
CA LYS A 130 2.05 6.07 -4.33
C LYS A 130 0.92 6.07 -3.31
N GLY A 131 -0.05 5.18 -3.47
CA GLY A 131 -1.22 5.13 -2.61
C GLY A 131 -1.98 3.82 -2.70
N PHE A 132 -2.63 3.46 -1.60
CA PHE A 132 -3.50 2.30 -1.44
C PHE A 132 -4.80 2.76 -0.77
N GLU A 133 -5.93 2.43 -1.36
CA GLU A 133 -7.25 2.86 -0.91
C GLU A 133 -8.27 1.73 -1.08
N TRP A 134 -9.27 1.70 -0.21
CA TRP A 134 -10.46 0.86 -0.38
C TRP A 134 -11.71 1.58 0.10
N ASP A 135 -12.83 1.35 -0.58
CA ASP A 135 -14.16 1.90 -0.29
C ASP A 135 -15.26 1.07 -0.94
N ASP A 136 -16.52 1.51 -0.87
CA ASP A 136 -17.71 0.85 -1.40
C ASP A 136 -18.25 1.47 -2.70
N ASP A 137 -17.59 2.50 -3.21
CA ASP A 137 -18.07 3.30 -4.34
C ASP A 137 -17.58 2.74 -5.68
N ILE A 138 -17.92 1.49 -5.98
CA ILE A 138 -17.45 0.81 -7.20
C ILE A 138 -17.94 1.48 -8.50
N TYR A 139 -19.08 2.19 -8.44
CA TYR A 139 -19.72 2.80 -9.60
C TYR A 139 -18.89 3.94 -10.20
N ALA A 140 -18.09 4.65 -9.41
CA ALA A 140 -17.21 5.72 -9.89
C ALA A 140 -16.08 5.24 -10.83
N GLU A 141 -15.97 3.94 -11.13
CA GLU A 141 -14.99 3.38 -12.07
C GLU A 141 -15.62 2.83 -13.35
N LEU A 142 -16.96 2.84 -13.46
CA LEU A 142 -17.72 2.32 -14.60
C LEU A 142 -17.94 3.34 -15.73
N ASP A 143 -17.39 4.55 -15.58
CA ASP A 143 -17.35 5.61 -16.60
C ASP A 143 -16.15 5.47 -17.57
#